data_AF-A0A6S6STK5-F1
#
_entry.id   AF-A0A6S6STK5-F1
#
_cell.length_a   1.000
_cell.length_b   1.000
_cell.length_c   1.000
_cell.angle_alpha   90.00
_cell.angle_beta   90.00
_cell.angle_gamma   90.00
#
_symmetry.space_group_name_H-M   'P 1'
#
loop_
_entity.id
_entity.type
_entity.pdbx_description
1 polymer ?
#
loop_
_entity_poly.entity_id
_entity_poly.type
_entity_poly.pdbx_seq_one_letter_code
_entity_poly.pdbx_strand_id
1 'polypeptide(L)'
;MPMFKKISKATITDVASVSLIGIGLVATGPLAKPILYTGLFAFSGAVTNQVAIHMLFNKVPFLYGSGIIEDNFENFKGSIKEMIMKQFFNKEQLTAFFQSEEKKINLAPLVESADFSPAFDALSSSVMESKFGDMLNMFGGEKALENLREPFAKKLKSAVIGIVSSDSFKAQMDYHISNSSLNDDILKTLDDLITKRLNELSPKMVNELIHELIHTHLGWLIVWGAVFGGAIGLISSFLI
;
A
#
# COMPACT_ATOMS: atom_id res chain seq x y z
N MET A 1 1.99 -32.98 -12.12
CA MET A 1 0.73 -32.80 -12.88
C MET A 1 1.09 -32.00 -14.13
N PRO A 2 1.00 -32.58 -15.35
CA PRO A 2 1.50 -31.92 -16.55
C PRO A 2 0.62 -30.70 -16.82
N MET A 3 1.24 -29.53 -16.73
CA MET A 3 0.65 -28.24 -17.04
C MET A 3 0.31 -28.25 -18.53
N PHE A 4 -0.96 -28.46 -18.89
CA PHE A 4 -1.44 -28.17 -20.23
C PHE A 4 -1.12 -26.71 -20.50
N LYS A 5 -0.05 -26.48 -21.28
CA LYS A 5 0.39 -25.15 -21.71
C LYS A 5 -0.77 -24.57 -22.52
N LYS A 6 -1.60 -23.71 -21.91
CA LYS A 6 -2.68 -23.01 -22.62
C LYS A 6 -2.05 -22.38 -23.85
N ILE A 7 -2.54 -22.75 -25.03
CA ILE A 7 -2.05 -22.19 -26.29
C ILE A 7 -2.24 -20.67 -26.19
N SER A 8 -1.16 -19.93 -26.39
CA SER A 8 -1.21 -18.48 -26.27
C SER A 8 -2.06 -17.90 -27.41
N LYS A 9 -2.75 -16.79 -27.15
CA LYS A 9 -3.52 -16.08 -28.18
C LYS A 9 -2.65 -15.74 -29.39
N ALA A 10 -1.40 -15.34 -29.13
CA ALA A 10 -0.38 -15.09 -30.14
C ALA A 10 -0.16 -16.30 -31.07
N THR A 11 0.04 -17.49 -30.49
CA THR A 11 0.25 -18.72 -31.27
C THR A 11 -0.94 -19.06 -32.16
N ILE A 12 -2.18 -18.87 -31.67
CA ILE A 12 -3.40 -19.09 -32.48
C ILE A 12 -3.43 -18.10 -33.65
N THR A 13 -3.16 -16.83 -33.37
CA THR A 13 -3.14 -15.76 -34.38
C THR A 13 -2.07 -15.98 -35.46
N ASP A 14 -0.87 -16.40 -35.06
CA ASP A 14 0.23 -16.67 -35.99
C ASP A 14 -0.10 -17.86 -36.89
N VAL A 15 -0.59 -18.96 -36.30
CA VAL A 15 -1.00 -20.15 -37.05
C VAL A 15 -2.12 -19.82 -38.03
N ALA A 16 -3.13 -19.05 -37.62
CA ALA A 16 -4.21 -18.63 -38.50
C ALA A 16 -3.69 -17.76 -39.67
N SER A 17 -2.83 -16.79 -39.38
CA SER A 17 -2.29 -15.88 -40.40
C SER A 17 -1.38 -16.62 -41.40
N VAL A 18 -0.51 -17.49 -40.90
CA VAL A 18 0.37 -18.33 -41.73
C VAL A 18 -0.45 -19.33 -42.57
N SER A 19 -1.52 -19.89 -42.01
CA SER A 19 -2.43 -20.76 -42.76
C SER A 19 -3.08 -20.02 -43.92
N LEU A 20 -3.54 -18.78 -43.72
CA LEU A 20 -4.08 -17.94 -44.79
C LEU A 20 -3.04 -17.66 -45.88
N ILE A 21 -1.79 -17.37 -45.50
CA ILE A 21 -0.69 -17.21 -46.47
C ILE A 21 -0.51 -18.49 -47.30
N GLY A 22 -0.44 -19.66 -46.65
CA GLY A 22 -0.30 -20.95 -47.32
C GLY A 22 -1.45 -21.26 -48.28
N ILE A 23 -2.69 -21.02 -47.86
CA ILE A 23 -3.88 -21.17 -48.71
C ILE A 23 -3.81 -20.21 -49.90
N GLY A 24 -3.43 -18.94 -49.68
CA GLY A 24 -3.31 -17.93 -50.72
C GLY A 24 -2.25 -18.27 -51.78
N LEU A 25 -1.16 -18.96 -51.40
CA LEU A 25 -0.09 -19.37 -52.33
C LEU A 25 -0.47 -20.57 -53.20
N VAL A 26 -1.30 -21.49 -52.70
CA VAL A 26 -1.70 -22.71 -53.42
C VAL A 26 -3.03 -22.53 -54.16
N ALA A 27 -3.87 -21.58 -53.72
CA ALA A 27 -5.15 -21.30 -54.36
C ALA A 27 -4.96 -20.76 -55.78
N THR A 28 -5.71 -21.34 -56.73
CA THR A 28 -5.80 -20.87 -58.11
C THR A 28 -7.17 -20.22 -58.33
N GLY A 29 -7.22 -18.92 -58.63
CA GLY A 29 -8.47 -18.19 -58.91
C GLY A 29 -8.47 -16.73 -58.44
N PRO A 30 -9.58 -15.99 -58.65
CA PRO A 30 -9.67 -14.56 -58.31
C PRO A 30 -9.57 -14.27 -56.82
N LEU A 31 -9.79 -15.27 -55.95
CA LEU A 31 -9.68 -15.16 -54.50
C LEU A 31 -8.25 -15.39 -53.95
N ALA A 32 -7.31 -15.85 -54.78
CA ALA A 32 -5.95 -16.15 -54.33
C ALA A 32 -5.22 -14.89 -53.81
N LYS A 33 -5.29 -13.79 -54.56
CA LYS A 33 -4.70 -12.49 -54.18
C LYS A 33 -5.29 -11.92 -52.88
N PRO A 34 -6.63 -11.81 -52.73
CA PRO A 34 -7.23 -11.37 -51.46
C PRO A 34 -6.83 -12.19 -50.24
N ILE A 35 -6.83 -13.51 -50.36
CA ILE A 35 -6.47 -14.41 -49.25
C ILE A 35 -4.99 -14.24 -48.87
N LEU A 36 -4.10 -14.18 -49.87
CA LEU A 36 -2.67 -14.00 -49.66
C LEU A 36 -2.34 -12.67 -48.96
N TYR A 37 -2.92 -11.56 -49.44
CA TYR A 37 -2.67 -10.23 -48.87
C TYR A 37 -3.26 -10.12 -47.46
N THR A 38 -4.47 -10.68 -47.24
CA THR A 38 -5.06 -10.78 -45.90
C THR A 38 -4.13 -11.52 -44.94
N GLY A 39 -3.60 -12.69 -45.34
CA GLY A 39 -2.67 -13.46 -44.52
C GLY A 39 -1.36 -12.73 -44.24
N LEU A 40 -0.74 -12.11 -45.25
CA LEU A 40 0.53 -11.39 -45.12
C LEU A 40 0.41 -10.17 -44.19
N PHE A 41 -0.62 -9.36 -44.36
CA PHE A 41 -0.82 -8.18 -43.52
C PHE A 41 -1.29 -8.57 -42.11
N ALA A 42 -2.12 -9.62 -41.96
CA ALA A 42 -2.47 -10.14 -40.64
C ALA A 42 -1.24 -10.63 -39.88
N PHE A 43 -0.35 -11.39 -40.55
CA PHE A 43 0.88 -11.87 -39.94
C PHE A 43 1.83 -10.71 -39.58
N SER A 44 2.01 -9.74 -40.49
CA SER A 44 2.81 -8.54 -40.22
C SER A 44 2.28 -7.75 -39.01
N GLY A 45 0.97 -7.58 -38.92
CA GLY A 45 0.31 -6.92 -37.79
C GLY A 45 0.52 -7.66 -36.47
N ALA A 46 0.39 -8.99 -36.46
CA ALA A 46 0.66 -9.82 -35.28
C ALA A 46 2.13 -9.70 -34.84
N VAL A 47 3.08 -9.87 -35.76
CA VAL A 47 4.52 -9.84 -35.46
C VAL A 47 4.95 -8.46 -34.95
N THR A 48 4.52 -7.38 -35.63
CA THR A 48 4.82 -6.01 -35.18
C THR A 48 4.36 -5.81 -33.74
N ASN A 49 3.19 -6.35 -33.41
CA ASN A 49 2.64 -6.19 -32.09
C ASN A 49 3.30 -7.07 -31.01
N GLN A 50 3.75 -8.27 -31.39
CA GLN A 50 4.59 -9.10 -30.54
C GLN A 50 5.91 -8.40 -30.21
N VAL A 51 6.54 -7.78 -31.20
CA VAL A 51 7.76 -6.98 -31.00
C VAL A 51 7.48 -5.80 -30.09
N ALA A 52 6.36 -5.08 -30.28
CA ALA A 52 5.95 -3.97 -29.44
C ALA A 52 5.75 -4.39 -27.96
N ILE A 53 5.12 -5.54 -27.73
CA ILE A 53 4.97 -6.10 -26.38
C ILE A 53 6.33 -6.51 -25.80
N HIS A 54 7.18 -7.15 -26.60
CA HIS A 54 8.50 -7.57 -26.14
C HIS A 54 9.38 -6.37 -25.76
N MET A 55 9.40 -5.31 -26.57
CA MET A 55 10.16 -4.08 -26.31
C MET A 55 9.61 -3.28 -25.13
N LEU A 56 8.34 -3.44 -24.76
CA LEU A 56 7.78 -2.75 -23.60
C LEU A 56 8.46 -3.23 -22.29
N PHE A 57 8.77 -4.53 -22.21
CA PHE A 57 9.42 -5.14 -21.05
C PHE A 57 10.94 -5.32 -21.22
N ASN A 58 11.47 -5.39 -22.45
CA ASN A 58 12.89 -5.68 -22.65
C ASN A 58 13.56 -4.56 -23.43
N LYS A 59 14.78 -4.19 -23.02
CA LYS A 59 15.62 -3.26 -23.77
C LYS A 59 16.23 -4.00 -24.97
N VAL A 60 15.89 -3.56 -26.17
CA VAL A 60 16.33 -4.19 -27.43
C VAL A 60 17.28 -3.22 -28.14
N PRO A 61 18.51 -3.66 -28.50
CA PRO A 61 19.44 -2.80 -29.21
C PRO A 61 18.83 -2.37 -30.56
N PHE A 62 19.10 -1.13 -30.97
CA PHE A 62 18.60 -0.49 -32.22
C PHE A 62 17.09 -0.17 -32.28
N LEU A 63 16.29 -0.53 -31.27
CA LEU A 63 14.88 -0.14 -31.19
C LEU A 63 14.67 0.96 -30.15
N TYR A 64 14.45 2.19 -30.62
CA TYR A 64 14.10 3.33 -29.77
C TYR A 64 12.77 3.09 -29.04
N GLY A 65 12.70 3.45 -27.76
CA GLY A 65 11.52 3.24 -26.92
C GLY A 65 11.40 1.82 -26.35
N SER A 66 12.42 0.96 -26.51
CA SER A 66 12.48 -0.34 -25.84
C SER A 66 12.92 -0.20 -24.37
N GLY A 67 12.45 -1.09 -23.51
CA GLY A 67 12.68 -1.06 -22.06
C GLY A 67 11.93 0.06 -21.34
N ILE A 68 10.81 0.55 -21.89
CA ILE A 68 10.12 1.74 -21.38
C ILE A 68 9.73 1.63 -19.89
N ILE A 69 9.40 0.43 -19.41
CA ILE A 69 9.08 0.21 -17.99
C ILE A 69 10.31 0.44 -17.11
N GLU A 70 11.44 -0.20 -17.46
CA GLU A 70 12.68 -0.08 -16.70
C GLU A 70 13.20 1.37 -16.75
N ASP A 71 13.10 2.03 -17.90
CA ASP A 71 13.50 3.41 -18.09
C ASP A 71 12.63 4.40 -17.28
N ASN A 72 11.38 4.05 -16.94
CA ASN A 72 10.46 4.85 -16.12
C ASN A 72 10.37 4.38 -14.66
N PHE A 73 11.30 3.53 -14.21
CA PHE A 73 11.30 2.93 -12.88
C PHE A 73 11.11 3.94 -11.72
N GLU A 74 11.78 5.10 -11.78
CA GLU A 74 11.67 6.14 -10.76
C GLU A 74 10.25 6.72 -10.68
N ASN A 75 9.59 6.92 -11.83
CA ASN A 75 8.21 7.37 -11.88
C ASN A 75 7.26 6.35 -11.25
N PHE A 76 7.47 5.06 -11.54
CA PHE A 76 6.68 3.99 -10.93
C PHE A 76 6.83 3.96 -9.41
N LYS A 77 8.07 4.05 -8.88
CA LYS A 77 8.28 4.15 -7.42
C LYS A 77 7.52 5.33 -6.82
N GLY A 78 7.60 6.49 -7.46
CA GLY A 78 6.87 7.70 -7.04
C GLY A 78 5.36 7.48 -6.99
N SER A 79 4.78 6.93 -8.05
CA SER A 79 3.34 6.64 -8.12
C SER A 79 2.89 5.60 -7.09
N ILE A 80 3.69 4.57 -6.83
CA ILE A 80 3.38 3.58 -5.78
C ILE A 80 3.41 4.23 -4.40
N LYS A 81 4.43 5.04 -4.10
CA LYS A 81 4.52 5.80 -2.85
C LYS A 81 3.29 6.67 -2.65
N GLU A 82 2.96 7.46 -3.66
CA GLU A 82 1.82 8.37 -3.63
C GLU A 82 0.49 7.62 -3.43
N MET A 83 0.29 6.51 -4.15
CA MET A 83 -0.87 5.65 -3.97
C MET A 83 -0.95 5.12 -2.53
N ILE A 84 0.15 4.59 -2.00
CA ILE A 84 0.18 4.02 -0.65
C ILE A 84 -0.15 5.11 0.39
N MET A 85 0.52 6.26 0.32
CA MET A 85 0.28 7.35 1.27
C MET A 85 -1.13 7.92 1.16
N LYS A 86 -1.63 8.18 -0.05
CA LYS A 86 -2.97 8.77 -0.21
C LYS A 86 -4.09 7.80 0.14
N GLN A 87 -3.95 6.52 -0.19
CA GLN A 87 -5.03 5.55 -0.08
C GLN A 87 -5.03 4.74 1.22
N PHE A 88 -3.88 4.58 1.89
CA PHE A 88 -3.76 3.75 3.09
C PHE A 88 -3.22 4.47 4.32
N PHE A 89 -2.43 5.53 4.14
CA PHE A 89 -1.82 6.28 5.25
C PHE A 89 -2.09 7.77 5.10
N ASN A 90 -3.37 8.12 5.03
CA ASN A 90 -3.80 9.52 5.14
C ASN A 90 -4.22 9.85 6.58
N LYS A 91 -4.40 11.14 6.84
CA LYS A 91 -4.70 11.66 8.18
C LYS A 91 -6.03 11.14 8.71
N GLU A 92 -7.02 11.02 7.83
CA GLU A 92 -8.36 10.54 8.15
C GLU A 92 -8.33 9.09 8.61
N GLN A 93 -7.60 8.22 7.89
CA GLN A 93 -7.47 6.80 8.22
C GLN A 93 -6.70 6.56 9.51
N LEU A 94 -5.61 7.32 9.75
CA LEU A 94 -4.88 7.23 11.00
C LEU A 94 -5.72 7.70 12.19
N THR A 95 -6.46 8.81 12.03
CA THR A 95 -7.37 9.30 13.07
C THR A 95 -8.43 8.24 13.40
N ALA A 96 -9.04 7.65 12.37
CA ALA A 96 -10.01 6.57 12.55
C ALA A 96 -9.42 5.33 13.23
N PHE A 97 -8.17 4.98 12.90
CA PHE A 97 -7.45 3.88 13.54
C PHE A 97 -7.26 4.13 15.04
N PHE A 98 -6.74 5.30 15.44
CA PHE A 98 -6.54 5.63 16.85
C PHE A 98 -7.83 5.64 17.65
N GLN A 99 -8.91 6.23 17.12
CA GLN A 99 -10.22 6.22 17.76
C GLN A 99 -10.77 4.79 17.98
N SER A 100 -10.41 3.85 17.11
CA SER A 100 -10.82 2.45 17.24
C SER A 100 -10.00 1.68 18.30
N GLU A 101 -8.70 1.97 18.40
CA GLU A 101 -7.81 1.31 19.35
C GLU A 101 -7.95 1.90 20.77
N GLU A 102 -8.25 3.19 20.90
CA GLU A 102 -8.46 3.85 22.20
C GLU A 102 -9.57 3.20 23.02
N LYS A 103 -10.65 2.75 22.36
CA LYS A 103 -11.74 1.99 23.00
C LYS A 103 -11.26 0.71 23.70
N LYS A 104 -10.05 0.23 23.40
CA LYS A 104 -9.43 -0.96 23.98
C LYS A 104 -8.38 -0.62 25.03
N ILE A 105 -7.96 0.64 25.18
CA ILE A 105 -6.92 1.04 26.13
C ILE A 105 -7.52 1.10 27.54
N ASN A 106 -7.05 0.20 28.42
CA ASN A 106 -7.33 0.26 29.84
C ASN A 106 -6.10 0.79 30.59
N LEU A 107 -6.21 1.99 31.15
CA LEU A 107 -5.12 2.63 31.91
C LEU A 107 -5.08 2.23 33.39
N ALA A 108 -6.11 1.53 33.89
CA ALA A 108 -6.17 1.13 35.30
C ALA A 108 -4.93 0.33 35.77
N PRO A 109 -4.40 -0.65 34.99
CA PRO A 109 -3.20 -1.40 35.39
C PRO A 109 -1.95 -0.51 35.55
N LEU A 110 -1.85 0.57 34.79
CA LEU A 110 -0.75 1.53 34.88
C LEU A 110 -0.83 2.31 36.20
N VAL A 111 -2.04 2.68 36.63
CA VAL A 111 -2.27 3.38 37.91
C VAL A 111 -2.05 2.44 39.09
N GLU A 112 -2.43 1.17 38.97
CA GLU A 112 -2.23 0.17 40.03
C GLU A 112 -0.75 -0.09 40.32
N SER A 113 0.08 -0.09 39.28
CA SER A 113 1.54 -0.29 39.38
C SER A 113 2.31 0.98 39.75
N ALA A 114 1.70 2.16 39.68
CA ALA A 114 2.34 3.41 40.04
C ALA A 114 2.60 3.55 41.56
N ASP A 115 3.72 4.19 41.90
CA ASP A 115 4.06 4.55 43.28
C ASP A 115 3.47 5.93 43.64
N PHE A 116 2.68 5.96 44.71
CA PHE A 116 2.02 7.17 45.22
C PHE A 116 2.66 7.70 46.50
N SER A 117 3.77 7.09 46.95
CA SER A 117 4.54 7.56 48.11
C SER A 117 4.92 9.04 48.00
N PRO A 118 5.39 9.57 46.84
CA PRO A 118 5.73 10.99 46.73
C PRO A 118 4.54 11.93 46.93
N ALA A 119 3.34 11.51 46.50
CA ALA A 119 2.12 12.31 46.68
C ALA A 119 1.70 12.36 48.16
N PHE A 120 1.90 11.25 48.88
CA PHE A 120 1.68 11.22 50.33
C PHE A 120 2.71 12.09 51.07
N ASP A 121 3.99 11.99 50.72
CA ASP A 121 5.05 12.79 51.35
C ASP A 121 4.80 14.29 51.18
N ALA A 122 4.42 14.71 49.96
CA ALA A 122 4.07 16.10 49.69
C ALA A 122 2.85 16.57 50.50
N LEU A 123 1.82 15.73 50.62
CA LEU A 123 0.65 16.03 51.45
C LEU A 123 1.02 16.11 52.93
N SER A 124 1.82 15.17 53.43
CA SER A 124 2.28 15.11 54.82
C SER A 124 3.06 16.37 55.17
N SER A 125 4.05 16.75 54.35
CA SER A 125 4.81 17.99 54.53
C SER A 125 3.89 19.22 54.56
N SER A 126 2.96 19.33 53.60
CA SER A 126 2.01 20.44 53.53
C SER A 126 1.12 20.54 54.76
N VAL A 127 0.69 19.41 55.32
CA VAL A 127 -0.13 19.36 56.53
C VAL A 127 0.70 19.77 57.75
N MET A 128 1.94 19.27 57.86
CA MET A 128 2.87 19.61 58.95
C MET A 128 3.29 21.09 58.96
N GLU A 129 3.40 21.70 57.78
CA GLU A 129 3.70 23.14 57.62
C GLU A 129 2.49 24.05 57.89
N SER A 130 1.27 23.48 57.95
CA SER A 130 0.05 24.22 58.19
C SER A 130 -0.26 24.40 59.67
N LYS A 131 -1.24 25.26 60.00
CA LYS A 131 -1.79 25.41 61.36
C LYS A 131 -2.33 24.08 61.96
N PHE A 132 -2.64 23.10 61.12
CA PHE A 132 -2.99 21.75 61.57
C PHE A 132 -1.79 20.93 62.03
N GLY A 133 -0.60 21.19 61.50
CA GLY A 133 0.66 20.55 61.90
C GLY A 133 1.04 20.86 63.35
N ASP A 134 0.91 22.13 63.76
CA ASP A 134 1.12 22.56 65.15
C ASP A 134 0.22 21.80 66.14
N MET A 135 -1.03 21.52 65.73
CA MET A 135 -1.98 20.74 66.52
C MET A 135 -1.63 19.23 66.51
N LEU A 136 -1.22 18.70 65.35
CA LEU A 136 -0.81 17.30 65.17
C LEU A 136 0.45 16.94 65.97
N ASN A 137 1.37 17.90 66.18
CA ASN A 137 2.55 17.71 67.02
C ASN A 137 2.19 17.31 68.46
N MET A 138 1.02 17.75 68.97
CA MET A 138 0.53 17.34 70.29
C MET A 138 0.06 15.88 70.34
N PHE A 139 -0.20 15.25 69.18
CA PHE A 139 -0.72 13.89 69.03
C PHE A 139 0.26 12.93 68.33
N GLY A 140 1.56 13.27 68.29
CA GLY A 140 2.61 12.41 67.71
C GLY A 140 3.16 12.87 66.36
N GLY A 141 2.71 14.01 65.84
CA GLY A 141 3.28 14.70 64.68
C GLY A 141 3.28 13.84 63.42
N GLU A 142 4.38 13.92 62.66
CA GLU A 142 4.56 13.21 61.38
C GLU A 142 4.38 11.68 61.50
N LYS A 143 4.78 11.08 62.63
CA LYS A 143 4.60 9.63 62.88
C LYS A 143 3.13 9.21 62.94
N ALA A 144 2.23 10.13 63.33
CA ALA A 144 0.79 9.85 63.31
C ALA A 144 0.24 9.81 61.88
N LEU A 145 0.80 10.63 60.98
CA LEU A 145 0.43 10.64 59.56
C LEU A 145 0.95 9.40 58.85
N GLU A 146 2.13 8.88 59.20
CA GLU A 146 2.74 7.73 58.55
C GLU A 146 1.84 6.48 58.52
N ASN A 147 1.03 6.26 59.57
CA ASN A 147 0.04 5.18 59.62
C ASN A 147 -1.05 5.30 58.53
N LEU A 148 -1.21 6.49 57.94
CA LEU A 148 -2.17 6.77 56.87
C LEU A 148 -1.57 6.62 55.47
N ARG A 149 -0.27 6.32 55.33
CA ARG A 149 0.41 6.22 54.03
C ARG A 149 -0.27 5.20 53.11
N GLU A 150 -0.41 3.95 53.57
CA GLU A 150 -1.07 2.89 52.81
C GLU A 150 -2.54 3.18 52.48
N PRO A 151 -3.41 3.54 53.45
CA PRO A 151 -4.81 3.83 53.14
C PRO A 151 -4.99 5.07 52.26
N PHE A 152 -4.11 6.08 52.37
CA PHE A 152 -4.07 7.21 51.44
C PHE A 152 -3.70 6.75 50.04
N ALA A 153 -2.60 6.03 49.87
CA ALA A 153 -2.15 5.54 48.57
C ALA A 153 -3.24 4.68 47.90
N LYS A 154 -3.92 3.82 48.65
CA LYS A 154 -5.03 2.99 48.14
C LYS A 154 -6.23 3.84 47.70
N LYS A 155 -6.65 4.82 48.51
CA LYS A 155 -7.76 5.71 48.14
C LYS A 155 -7.42 6.59 46.94
N LEU A 156 -6.21 7.12 46.90
CA LEU A 156 -5.75 7.95 45.79
C LEU A 156 -5.65 7.14 44.50
N LYS A 157 -5.09 5.93 44.54
CA LYS A 157 -5.12 4.97 43.41
C LYS A 157 -6.54 4.75 42.90
N SER A 158 -7.48 4.45 43.79
CA SER A 158 -8.88 4.23 43.41
C SER A 158 -9.52 5.47 42.77
N ALA A 159 -9.21 6.67 43.29
CA ALA A 159 -9.72 7.93 42.73
C ALA A 159 -9.15 8.18 41.32
N VAL A 160 -7.84 7.98 41.14
CA VAL A 160 -7.18 8.15 39.84
C VAL A 160 -7.67 7.12 38.83
N ILE A 161 -7.88 5.86 39.23
CA ILE A 161 -8.50 4.82 38.38
C ILE A 161 -9.88 5.27 37.89
N GLY A 162 -10.69 5.85 38.79
CA GLY A 162 -11.99 6.41 38.44
C GLY A 162 -11.89 7.55 37.42
N ILE A 163 -10.88 8.42 37.55
CA ILE A 163 -10.63 9.53 36.61
C ILE A 163 -10.21 8.98 35.25
N VAL A 164 -9.19 8.12 35.16
CA VAL A 164 -8.69 7.63 33.86
C VAL A 164 -9.69 6.72 33.15
N SER A 165 -10.64 6.14 33.88
CA SER A 165 -11.72 5.32 33.32
C SER A 165 -12.95 6.14 32.92
N SER A 166 -13.02 7.41 33.32
CA SER A 166 -14.17 8.29 33.05
C SER A 166 -14.25 8.68 31.57
N ASP A 167 -15.47 8.92 31.11
CA ASP A 167 -15.72 9.35 29.73
C ASP A 167 -15.14 10.74 29.44
N SER A 168 -15.04 11.62 30.45
CA SER A 168 -14.44 12.94 30.29
C SER A 168 -12.93 12.86 30.04
N PHE A 169 -12.22 11.98 30.75
CA PHE A 169 -10.79 11.76 30.53
C PHE A 169 -10.54 11.15 29.15
N LYS A 170 -11.32 10.14 28.76
CA LYS A 170 -11.26 9.55 27.41
C LYS A 170 -11.48 10.62 26.34
N ALA A 171 -12.56 11.40 26.43
CA ALA A 171 -12.82 12.47 25.46
C ALA A 171 -11.67 13.51 25.35
N GLN A 172 -10.98 13.82 26.45
CA GLN A 172 -9.80 14.68 26.41
C GLN A 172 -8.60 14.00 25.75
N MET A 173 -8.39 12.71 26.04
CA MET A 173 -7.35 11.90 25.40
C MET A 173 -7.60 11.78 23.89
N ASP A 174 -8.83 11.42 23.47
CA ASP A 174 -9.27 11.38 22.07
C ASP A 174 -8.91 12.70 21.34
N TYR A 175 -9.24 13.84 21.95
CA TYR A 175 -8.95 15.17 21.39
C TYR A 175 -7.45 15.39 21.22
N HIS A 176 -6.66 15.07 22.25
CA HIS A 176 -5.22 15.25 22.21
C HIS A 176 -4.55 14.30 21.21
N ILE A 177 -4.96 13.04 21.10
CA ILE A 177 -4.41 12.10 20.10
C ILE A 177 -4.74 12.58 18.69
N SER A 178 -6.01 12.93 18.44
CA SER A 178 -6.47 13.37 17.11
C SER A 178 -5.80 14.68 16.65
N ASN A 179 -5.53 15.59 17.58
CA ASN A 179 -4.98 16.91 17.29
C ASN A 179 -3.48 17.03 17.58
N SER A 180 -2.83 15.97 18.06
CA SER A 180 -1.40 15.98 18.34
C SER A 180 -0.57 15.98 17.06
N SER A 181 0.66 16.50 17.18
CA SER A 181 1.71 16.33 16.17
C SER A 181 2.10 14.87 15.94
N LEU A 182 1.65 13.94 16.80
CA LEU A 182 1.93 12.50 16.68
C LEU A 182 1.47 11.95 15.33
N ASN A 183 0.31 12.39 14.83
CA ASN A 183 -0.19 11.96 13.53
C ASN A 183 0.77 12.37 12.41
N ASP A 184 1.28 13.60 12.45
CA ASP A 184 2.22 14.10 11.44
C ASP A 184 3.58 13.39 11.55
N ASP A 185 4.06 13.11 12.77
CA ASP A 185 5.30 12.37 13.02
C ASP A 185 5.21 10.90 12.55
N ILE A 186 4.06 10.25 12.78
CA ILE A 186 3.81 8.89 12.31
C ILE A 186 3.72 8.85 10.78
N LEU A 187 2.99 9.79 10.17
CA LEU A 187 2.91 9.90 8.72
C LEU A 187 4.29 10.05 8.09
N LYS A 188 5.13 10.91 8.68
CA LYS A 188 6.51 11.11 8.23
C LYS A 188 7.35 9.84 8.40
N THR A 189 7.22 9.16 9.53
CA THR A 189 7.94 7.89 9.79
C THR A 189 7.53 6.81 8.79
N LEU A 190 6.25 6.71 8.48
CA LEU A 190 5.72 5.79 7.46
C LEU A 190 6.21 6.16 6.07
N ASP A 191 6.19 7.44 5.72
CA ASP A 191 6.71 7.95 4.45
C ASP A 191 8.18 7.56 4.24
N ASP A 192 9.02 7.76 5.26
CA ASP A 192 10.44 7.41 5.25
C ASP A 192 10.64 5.88 5.13
N LEU A 193 9.87 5.10 5.89
CA LEU A 193 9.93 3.63 5.85
C LEU A 193 9.53 3.08 4.47
N ILE A 194 8.43 3.58 3.92
CA ILE A 194 7.94 3.20 2.59
C ILE A 194 8.96 3.61 1.53
N THR A 195 9.50 4.83 1.62
CA THR A 195 10.54 5.32 0.71
C THR A 195 11.77 4.40 0.73
N LYS A 196 12.22 3.99 1.92
CA LYS A 196 13.34 3.06 2.06
C LYS A 196 13.04 1.72 1.39
N ARG A 197 11.84 1.15 1.59
CA ARG A 197 11.44 -0.11 0.94
C ARG A 197 11.30 0.01 -0.57
N LEU A 198 10.77 1.13 -1.07
CA LEU A 198 10.68 1.36 -2.51
C LEU A 198 12.06 1.52 -3.15
N ASN A 199 13.04 2.08 -2.43
CA ASN A 199 14.41 2.18 -2.91
C ASN A 199 15.16 0.83 -2.92
N GLU A 200 14.66 -0.19 -2.23
CA GLU A 200 15.16 -1.56 -2.35
C GLU A 200 14.65 -2.27 -3.63
N LEU A 201 13.64 -1.70 -4.30
CA LEU A 201 13.18 -2.23 -5.58
C LEU A 201 14.24 -2.02 -6.66
N SER A 202 14.34 -2.99 -7.55
CA SER A 202 15.13 -2.86 -8.78
C SER A 202 14.20 -2.66 -9.98
N PRO A 203 14.70 -2.08 -11.10
CA PRO A 203 13.94 -1.97 -12.34
C PRO A 203 13.34 -3.30 -12.81
N LYS A 204 14.08 -4.40 -12.64
CA LYS A 204 13.62 -5.75 -12.99
C LYS A 204 12.42 -6.22 -12.17
N MET A 205 12.39 -5.92 -10.88
CA MET A 205 11.26 -6.31 -10.02
C MET A 205 9.97 -5.57 -10.43
N VAL A 206 10.06 -4.28 -10.76
CA VAL A 206 8.90 -3.52 -11.25
C VAL A 206 8.43 -4.03 -12.61
N ASN A 207 9.38 -4.37 -13.47
CA ASN A 207 9.12 -4.98 -14.77
C ASN A 207 8.35 -6.31 -14.62
N GLU A 208 8.80 -7.20 -13.75
CA GLU A 208 8.12 -8.47 -13.41
C GLU A 208 6.71 -8.24 -12.85
N LEU A 209 6.56 -7.31 -11.89
CA LEU A 209 5.25 -6.98 -11.31
C LEU A 209 4.25 -6.49 -12.38
N ILE A 210 4.67 -5.57 -13.25
CA ILE A 210 3.80 -5.07 -14.32
C ILE A 210 3.50 -6.19 -15.31
N HIS A 211 4.48 -7.01 -15.66
CA HIS A 211 4.27 -8.14 -16.55
C HIS A 211 3.20 -9.09 -16.01
N GLU A 212 3.28 -9.48 -14.74
CA GLU A 212 2.27 -10.34 -14.11
C GLU A 212 0.87 -9.70 -14.13
N LEU A 213 0.77 -8.38 -13.93
CA LEU A 213 -0.50 -7.66 -13.94
C LEU A 213 -1.15 -7.60 -15.33
N ILE A 214 -0.39 -7.34 -16.39
CA ILE A 214 -0.98 -7.01 -17.71
C ILE A 214 -0.77 -8.06 -18.80
N HIS A 215 0.13 -9.02 -18.63
CA HIS A 215 0.52 -9.97 -19.68
C HIS A 215 -0.68 -10.72 -20.29
N THR A 216 -1.65 -11.12 -19.46
CA THR A 216 -2.86 -11.83 -19.93
C THR A 216 -3.73 -10.99 -20.87
N HIS A 217 -3.69 -9.67 -20.71
CA HIS A 217 -4.45 -8.71 -21.51
C HIS A 217 -3.70 -8.31 -22.79
N LEU A 218 -2.37 -8.23 -22.75
CA LEU A 218 -1.54 -7.88 -23.92
C LEU A 218 -1.70 -8.85 -25.09
N GLY A 219 -2.03 -10.12 -24.83
CA GLY A 219 -2.30 -11.09 -25.90
C GLY A 219 -3.46 -10.69 -26.84
N TRP A 220 -4.42 -9.88 -26.37
CA TRP A 220 -5.48 -9.34 -27.23
C TRP A 220 -4.97 -8.35 -28.26
N LEU A 221 -3.91 -7.61 -27.92
CA LEU A 221 -3.33 -6.59 -28.78
C LEU A 221 -2.73 -7.24 -30.05
N ILE A 222 -2.18 -8.46 -29.92
CA ILE A 222 -1.66 -9.26 -31.05
C ILE A 222 -2.81 -9.73 -31.95
N VAL A 223 -3.90 -10.23 -31.36
CA VAL A 223 -5.09 -10.68 -32.11
C VAL A 223 -5.66 -9.54 -32.93
N TRP A 224 -5.84 -8.36 -32.32
CA TRP A 224 -6.36 -7.19 -33.02
C TRP A 224 -5.39 -6.65 -34.07
N GLY A 225 -4.09 -6.69 -33.80
CA GLY A 225 -3.06 -6.37 -34.80
C GLY A 225 -3.21 -7.23 -36.07
N ALA A 226 -3.44 -8.53 -35.92
CA ALA A 226 -3.74 -9.41 -37.04
C ALA A 226 -5.09 -9.15 -37.70
N VAL A 227 -6.15 -8.92 -36.92
CA VAL A 227 -7.49 -8.65 -37.49
C VAL A 227 -7.47 -7.37 -38.34
N PHE A 228 -6.90 -6.29 -37.82
CA PHE A 228 -6.78 -5.03 -38.57
C PHE A 228 -5.81 -5.14 -39.73
N GLY A 229 -4.67 -5.80 -39.55
CA GLY A 229 -3.74 -6.11 -40.64
C GLY A 229 -4.45 -6.88 -41.75
N GLY A 230 -5.17 -7.95 -41.41
CA GLY A 230 -5.93 -8.75 -42.36
C GLY A 230 -7.00 -7.94 -43.10
N ALA A 231 -7.75 -7.11 -42.39
CA ALA A 231 -8.75 -6.23 -43.01
C ALA A 231 -8.11 -5.25 -44.01
N ILE A 232 -6.96 -4.65 -43.65
CA ILE A 232 -6.20 -3.78 -44.56
C ILE A 232 -5.70 -4.57 -45.77
N GLY A 233 -5.13 -5.75 -45.56
CA GLY A 233 -4.66 -6.63 -46.64
C GLY A 233 -5.78 -7.00 -47.61
N LEU A 234 -6.97 -7.33 -47.09
CA LEU A 234 -8.15 -7.61 -47.89
C LEU A 234 -8.53 -6.40 -48.75
N ILE A 235 -8.64 -5.21 -48.15
CA ILE A 235 -9.00 -3.98 -48.88
C ILE A 235 -7.93 -3.65 -49.94
N SER A 236 -6.66 -3.74 -49.58
CA SER A 236 -5.53 -3.49 -50.50
C SER A 236 -5.54 -4.43 -51.70
N SER A 237 -5.99 -5.68 -51.53
CA SER A 237 -6.06 -6.64 -52.63
C SER A 237 -7.08 -6.30 -53.73
N PHE A 238 -8.06 -5.45 -53.42
CA PHE A 238 -9.03 -4.96 -54.41
C PHE A 238 -8.59 -3.64 -55.06
N LEU A 239 -7.64 -2.93 -54.44
CA LEU A 239 -7.11 -1.65 -54.93
C LEU A 239 -5.83 -1.81 -55.75
N ILE A 240 -5.08 -2.91 -55.56
CA ILE A 240 -3.77 -3.22 -56.18
C ILE A 240 -3.89 -4.48 -57.04
#